data_AF-A0A7Y8EY91-F1
#
_entry.id   AF-A0A7Y8EY91-F1
#
_cell.length_a   1.000
_cell.length_b   1.000
_cell.length_c   1.000
_cell.angle_alpha   90.00
_cell.angle_beta   90.00
_cell.angle_gamma   90.00
#
_symmetry.space_group_name_H-M   'P 1'
#
loop_
_entity.id
_entity.type
_entity.pdbx_description
1 polymer ?
#
loop_
_entity_poly.entity_id
_entity_poly.type
_entity_poly.pdbx_seq_one_letter_code
_entity_poly.pdbx_strand_id
1 'polypeptide(L)'
;MSPVLRDGGEAASCNDLVNNYGTPDPDGWGLPVNSDARKTLIKALNGKKTFRYLYDFGDGWNHQIKVENKLPAVACPQVQNCIEGANACPPKDIGGRQGYADFLEVMADPNHPEHEHMMEWHGGTFDPTHFEWERVNQ
;
A
#
# COMPACT_ATOMS: atom_id res chain seq x y z
N MET A 1 -18.85 -8.23 -10.90
CA MET A 1 -17.53 -8.90 -10.90
C MET A 1 -16.75 -8.32 -9.74
N SER A 2 -16.18 -9.13 -8.85
CA SER A 2 -15.38 -8.61 -7.73
C SER A 2 -13.98 -8.24 -8.23
N PRO A 3 -13.43 -7.08 -7.85
CA PRO A 3 -12.08 -6.72 -8.23
C PRO A 3 -11.11 -7.66 -7.52
N VAL A 4 -10.28 -8.35 -8.30
CA VAL A 4 -9.08 -9.02 -7.81
C VAL A 4 -8.05 -7.92 -7.65
N LEU A 5 -7.52 -7.74 -6.44
CA LEU A 5 -6.34 -6.90 -6.23
C LEU A 5 -5.17 -7.60 -6.94
N ARG A 6 -4.92 -7.25 -8.20
CA ARG A 6 -3.68 -7.59 -8.90
C ARG A 6 -2.89 -6.31 -8.96
N ASP A 7 -1.86 -6.21 -8.15
CA ASP A 7 -0.95 -5.08 -8.17
C ASP A 7 0.39 -5.51 -8.76
N GLY A 8 0.78 -4.87 -9.86
CA GLY A 8 2.16 -4.67 -10.34
C GLY A 8 3.14 -5.82 -10.57
N GLY A 9 2.89 -7.06 -10.12
CA GLY A 9 3.89 -8.13 -10.12
C GLY A 9 4.77 -8.20 -8.86
N GLU A 10 4.46 -7.42 -7.82
CA GLU A 10 5.13 -7.49 -6.52
C GLU A 10 4.36 -8.36 -5.53
N ALA A 11 5.11 -9.12 -4.72
CA ALA A 11 4.54 -10.03 -3.76
C ALA A 11 3.92 -9.26 -2.60
N ALA A 12 2.65 -9.56 -2.31
CA ALA A 12 1.89 -8.93 -1.25
C ALA A 12 1.05 -9.97 -0.49
N SER A 13 0.74 -9.67 0.78
CA SER A 13 -0.07 -10.54 1.65
C SER A 13 -1.11 -9.77 2.45
N CYS A 14 -2.30 -10.35 2.60
CA CYS A 14 -3.39 -9.90 3.45
C CYS A 14 -3.47 -10.79 4.69
N ASN A 15 -3.38 -10.21 5.88
CA ASN A 15 -3.41 -10.91 7.16
C ASN A 15 -4.64 -10.51 7.97
N ASP A 16 -5.44 -11.49 8.37
CA ASP A 16 -6.52 -11.31 9.32
C ASP A 16 -6.34 -12.24 10.51
N LEU A 17 -5.32 -11.97 11.35
CA LEU A 17 -4.98 -12.53 12.68
C LEU A 17 -4.98 -14.08 12.86
N VAL A 18 -5.47 -14.82 11.88
CA VAL A 18 -5.77 -16.27 11.87
C VAL A 18 -5.45 -16.86 10.49
N ASN A 19 -5.68 -16.11 9.40
CA ASN A 19 -5.34 -16.51 8.02
C ASN A 19 -4.51 -15.43 7.33
N ASN A 20 -3.51 -15.86 6.56
CA ASN A 20 -2.75 -15.02 5.64
C ASN A 20 -3.04 -15.46 4.20
N TYR A 21 -3.31 -14.50 3.31
CA TYR A 21 -3.56 -14.72 1.89
C TYR A 21 -2.56 -13.95 1.05
N GLY A 22 -2.00 -14.55 0.01
CA GLY A 22 -1.10 -13.88 -0.92
C GLY A 22 -0.77 -14.75 -2.13
N THR A 23 0.14 -14.29 -2.97
CA THR A 23 0.70 -15.10 -4.05
C THR A 23 1.78 -16.02 -3.47
N PRO A 24 1.60 -17.35 -3.50
CA PRO A 24 2.63 -18.27 -3.02
C PRO A 24 3.86 -18.19 -3.92
N ASP A 25 5.03 -18.11 -3.31
CA ASP A 25 6.30 -18.16 -4.02
C ASP A 25 6.53 -19.58 -4.62
N PRO A 26 6.84 -19.71 -5.93
CA PRO A 26 7.04 -21.01 -6.56
C PRO A 26 8.20 -21.82 -5.97
N ASP A 27 9.23 -21.14 -5.47
CA ASP A 27 10.44 -21.74 -4.91
C ASP A 27 10.32 -21.94 -3.39
N GLY A 28 9.20 -21.52 -2.79
CA GLY A 28 8.90 -21.70 -1.37
C GLY A 28 9.61 -20.72 -0.45
N TRP A 29 10.12 -19.60 -0.98
CA TRP A 29 10.69 -18.54 -0.15
C TRP A 29 9.59 -17.72 0.55
N GLY A 30 9.85 -17.34 1.80
CA GLY A 30 8.93 -16.53 2.61
C GLY A 30 7.97 -17.35 3.49
N LEU A 31 6.96 -16.67 4.04
CA LEU A 31 5.97 -17.30 4.91
C LEU A 31 4.91 -18.04 4.08
N PRO A 32 4.44 -19.21 4.54
CA PRO A 32 3.35 -19.90 3.86
C PRO A 32 2.08 -19.04 3.89
N VAL A 33 1.51 -18.79 2.72
CA VAL A 33 0.27 -18.05 2.53
C VAL A 33 -0.78 -18.90 1.81
N ASN A 34 -2.05 -18.64 2.09
CA ASN A 34 -3.14 -19.18 1.30
C ASN A 34 -3.22 -18.41 -0.03
N SER A 35 -3.40 -19.11 -1.15
CA SER A 35 -3.53 -18.43 -2.46
C SER A 35 -4.70 -17.43 -2.49
N ASP A 36 -4.42 -16.22 -2.95
CA ASP A 36 -5.38 -15.13 -3.15
C ASP A 36 -6.10 -15.15 -4.52
N ALA A 37 -5.62 -15.95 -5.48
CA ALA A 37 -6.03 -15.94 -6.90
C ALA A 37 -7.55 -16.06 -7.16
N ARG A 38 -8.32 -16.60 -6.20
CA ARG A 38 -9.78 -16.75 -6.28
C ARG A 38 -10.51 -16.19 -5.05
N LYS A 39 -9.83 -15.39 -4.23
CA LYS A 39 -10.38 -14.80 -3.02
C LYS A 39 -10.91 -13.41 -3.35
N THR A 40 -12.16 -13.15 -2.96
CA THR A 40 -12.71 -11.80 -2.98
C THR A 40 -12.41 -11.14 -1.64
N LEU A 41 -12.34 -9.81 -1.61
CA LEU A 41 -12.15 -9.05 -0.37
C LEU A 41 -13.17 -9.44 0.71
N ILE A 42 -14.44 -9.63 0.34
CA ILE A 42 -15.51 -10.06 1.26
C ILE A 42 -15.21 -11.43 1.89
N LYS A 43 -14.67 -12.37 1.09
CA LYS A 43 -14.30 -13.71 1.59
C LYS A 43 -13.04 -13.65 2.45
N ALA A 44 -12.05 -12.85 2.08
CA ALA A 44 -10.82 -12.65 2.87
C ALA A 44 -11.18 -12.07 4.24
N LEU A 45 -12.01 -11.01 4.29
CA LEU A 45 -12.48 -10.41 5.53
C LEU A 45 -13.16 -11.41 6.49
N ASN A 46 -13.81 -12.45 5.96
CA ASN A 46 -14.49 -13.49 6.74
C ASN A 46 -15.35 -12.94 7.90
N GLY A 47 -16.16 -11.90 7.60
CA GLY A 47 -17.01 -11.22 8.59
C GLY A 47 -16.34 -10.13 9.42
N LYS A 48 -15.01 -9.98 9.37
CA LYS A 48 -14.27 -8.88 9.99
C LYS A 48 -14.49 -7.58 9.21
N LYS A 49 -14.20 -6.46 9.88
CA LYS A 49 -14.21 -5.11 9.29
C LYS A 49 -12.81 -4.54 9.06
N THR A 50 -11.78 -5.16 9.63
CA THR A 50 -10.40 -4.67 9.55
C THR A 50 -9.45 -5.82 9.27
N PHE A 51 -8.47 -5.59 8.42
CA PHE A 51 -7.36 -6.50 8.13
C PHE A 51 -6.09 -5.71 7.85
N ARG A 52 -4.94 -6.40 7.87
CA ARG A 52 -3.65 -5.82 7.51
C ARG A 52 -3.25 -6.28 6.12
N TYR A 53 -2.66 -5.39 5.35
CA TYR A 53 -2.10 -5.67 4.04
C TYR A 53 -0.62 -5.32 4.08
N LEU A 54 0.22 -6.33 3.89
CA LEU A 54 1.66 -6.20 3.75
C LEU A 54 1.95 -6.07 2.25
N TYR A 55 2.36 -4.88 1.86
CA TYR A 55 2.85 -4.56 0.53
C TYR A 55 4.38 -4.51 0.56
N ASP A 56 5.01 -4.90 -0.56
CA ASP A 56 6.47 -4.93 -0.73
C ASP A 56 7.18 -5.73 0.38
N PHE A 57 7.45 -7.01 0.15
CA PHE A 57 8.14 -7.82 1.16
C PHE A 57 9.59 -7.40 1.43
N GLY A 58 10.20 -6.55 0.59
CA GLY A 58 11.49 -5.95 0.87
C GLY A 58 11.36 -4.85 1.93
N ASP A 59 10.54 -3.85 1.65
CA ASP A 59 10.37 -2.66 2.51
C ASP A 59 9.39 -2.88 3.68
N GLY A 60 8.50 -3.86 3.57
CA GLY A 60 7.58 -4.29 4.62
C GLY A 60 6.46 -3.31 4.93
N TRP A 61 5.88 -2.65 3.92
CA TRP A 61 4.80 -1.66 4.10
C TRP A 61 3.53 -2.31 4.67
N ASN A 62 3.19 -1.98 5.92
CA ASN A 62 2.00 -2.50 6.59
C ASN A 62 0.84 -1.51 6.54
N HIS A 63 -0.14 -1.78 5.69
CA HIS A 63 -1.38 -1.03 5.60
C HIS A 63 -2.45 -1.65 6.50
N GLN A 64 -3.22 -0.82 7.19
CA GLN A 64 -4.45 -1.24 7.85
C GLN A 64 -5.63 -0.87 6.97
N ILE A 65 -6.38 -1.85 6.51
CA ILE A 65 -7.56 -1.63 5.68
C ILE A 65 -8.81 -1.88 6.53
N LYS A 66 -9.73 -0.91 6.51
CA LYS A 66 -10.97 -0.95 7.27
C LYS A 66 -12.16 -0.75 6.33
N VAL A 67 -13.12 -1.67 6.39
CA VAL A 67 -14.42 -1.52 5.74
C VAL A 67 -15.31 -0.68 6.63
N GLU A 68 -15.61 0.53 6.17
CA GLU A 68 -16.45 1.46 6.93
C GLU A 68 -17.93 1.18 6.70
N ASN A 69 -18.35 1.13 5.42
CA ASN A 69 -19.73 0.92 5.03
C ASN A 69 -19.84 -0.09 3.88
N LYS A 70 -20.96 -0.83 3.85
CA LYS A 70 -21.36 -1.68 2.72
C LYS A 70 -22.61 -1.06 2.10
N LEU A 71 -22.47 -0.56 0.88
CA LEU A 71 -23.58 0.07 0.17
C LEU A 71 -24.17 -0.89 -0.87
N PRO A 72 -25.47 -0.77 -1.18
CA PRO A 72 -26.08 -1.54 -2.27
C PRO A 72 -25.38 -1.24 -3.60
N ALA A 73 -25.20 -2.25 -4.46
CA ALA A 73 -24.49 -2.11 -5.72
C ALA A 73 -25.11 -1.06 -6.68
N VAL A 74 -26.42 -0.81 -6.56
CA VAL A 74 -27.13 0.23 -7.33
C VAL A 74 -26.79 1.66 -6.91
N ALA A 75 -26.23 1.84 -5.72
CA ALA A 75 -25.89 3.14 -5.14
C ALA A 75 -24.41 3.51 -5.34
N CYS A 76 -23.59 2.63 -5.94
CA CYS A 76 -22.17 2.86 -6.12
C CYS A 76 -21.79 2.92 -7.61
N PRO A 77 -20.92 3.87 -8.01
CA PRO A 77 -20.27 3.78 -9.31
C PRO A 77 -19.55 2.42 -9.43
N GLN A 78 -19.58 1.82 -10.61
CA GLN A 78 -18.94 0.51 -10.86
C GLN A 78 -17.40 0.59 -10.95
N VAL A 79 -16.83 1.76 -10.67
CA VAL A 79 -15.40 2.06 -10.66
C VAL A 79 -14.97 2.44 -9.25
N GLN A 80 -13.79 1.98 -8.86
CA GLN A 80 -13.11 2.38 -7.64
C GLN A 80 -12.83 3.89 -7.71
N ASN A 81 -13.13 4.59 -6.63
CA ASN A 81 -12.89 6.02 -6.55
C ASN A 81 -12.35 6.35 -5.15
N CYS A 82 -11.13 6.86 -5.12
CA CYS A 82 -10.63 7.86 -4.20
C CYS A 82 -11.76 8.78 -3.73
N ILE A 83 -12.15 8.82 -2.45
CA ILE A 83 -13.11 9.83 -1.93
C ILE A 83 -12.47 10.82 -0.94
N GLU A 84 -11.34 10.45 -0.34
CA GLU A 84 -10.48 11.32 0.46
C GLU A 84 -9.08 10.71 0.60
N GLY A 85 -8.11 11.53 1.01
CA GLY A 85 -6.76 11.10 1.34
C GLY A 85 -5.93 12.24 1.91
N ALA A 86 -4.77 11.90 2.46
CA ALA A 86 -3.87 12.87 3.06
C ALA A 86 -2.43 12.38 2.97
N ASN A 87 -1.50 13.34 2.89
CA ASN A 87 -0.06 13.14 2.79
C ASN A 87 0.39 12.47 1.49
N ALA A 88 1.66 12.69 1.15
CA ALA A 88 2.29 12.07 0.01
C ALA A 88 2.55 10.59 0.30
N CYS A 89 2.47 9.76 -0.74
CA CYS A 89 2.92 8.38 -0.66
C CYS A 89 4.45 8.36 -0.46
N PRO A 90 4.99 7.51 0.42
CA PRO A 90 6.43 7.28 0.49
C PRO A 90 6.98 6.92 -0.90
N PRO A 91 8.18 7.40 -1.27
CA PRO A 91 8.87 6.93 -2.45
C PRO A 91 9.06 5.40 -2.40
N LYS A 92 8.99 4.77 -3.56
CA LYS A 92 9.27 3.33 -3.68
C LYS A 92 10.75 3.06 -3.35
N ASP A 93 11.04 1.85 -2.86
CA ASP A 93 12.41 1.35 -2.65
C ASP A 93 13.24 2.24 -1.71
N ILE A 94 12.56 2.89 -0.74
CA ILE A 94 13.20 3.79 0.23
C ILE A 94 13.71 3.03 1.46
N GLY A 95 13.42 1.73 1.59
CA GLY A 95 13.81 0.94 2.77
C GLY A 95 12.73 0.97 3.86
N GLY A 96 11.46 1.03 3.44
CA GLY A 96 10.32 0.95 4.33
C GLY A 96 10.17 2.16 5.24
N ARG A 97 9.54 1.93 6.41
CA ARG A 97 9.22 3.00 7.36
C ARG A 97 10.46 3.78 7.82
N GLN A 98 11.56 3.07 8.12
CA GLN A 98 12.76 3.72 8.65
C GLN A 98 13.41 4.60 7.57
N GLY A 99 13.59 4.06 6.36
CA GLY A 99 14.16 4.84 5.29
C GLY A 99 13.29 6.02 4.86
N TYR A 100 11.96 5.92 4.98
CA TYR A 100 11.10 7.09 4.80
C TYR A 100 11.25 8.13 5.91
N ALA A 101 11.46 7.73 7.17
CA ALA A 101 11.74 8.69 8.24
C ALA A 101 13.07 9.44 7.99
N ASP A 102 14.12 8.70 7.64
CA ASP A 102 15.43 9.27 7.32
C ASP A 102 15.34 10.20 6.10
N PHE A 103 14.59 9.80 5.06
CA PHE A 103 14.30 10.63 3.90
C PHE A 103 13.63 11.95 4.28
N LEU A 104 12.62 11.94 5.14
CA LEU A 104 11.94 13.15 5.60
C LEU A 104 12.89 14.09 6.35
N GLU A 105 13.77 13.55 7.19
CA GLU A 105 14.76 14.33 7.92
C GLU A 105 15.75 15.01 6.96
N VAL A 106 16.28 14.26 5.99
CA VAL A 106 17.21 14.79 4.98
C VAL A 106 16.54 15.83 4.08
N MET A 107 15.31 15.58 3.62
CA MET A 107 14.59 16.49 2.73
C MET A 107 14.11 17.77 3.45
N ALA A 108 13.98 17.75 4.77
CA ALA A 108 13.55 18.92 5.55
C ALA A 108 14.69 19.90 5.89
N ASP A 109 15.96 19.48 5.84
CA ASP A 109 17.11 20.33 6.16
C ASP A 109 17.98 20.60 4.92
N PRO A 110 17.88 21.81 4.31
CA PRO A 110 18.72 22.20 3.17
C PRO A 110 20.23 22.21 3.45
N ASN A 111 20.65 22.21 4.72
CA ASN A 111 22.07 22.16 5.09
C ASN A 111 22.55 20.74 5.41
N HIS A 112 21.65 19.74 5.36
CA HIS A 112 22.04 18.35 5.57
C HIS A 112 23.02 17.91 4.47
N PRO A 113 24.14 17.23 4.79
CA PRO A 113 25.15 16.87 3.80
C PRO A 113 24.61 16.00 2.65
N GLU A 114 23.56 15.22 2.91
CA GLU A 114 22.90 14.36 1.91
C GLU A 114 21.70 15.04 1.20
N HIS A 115 21.38 16.30 1.50
CA HIS A 115 20.15 16.96 0.99
C HIS A 115 20.11 17.02 -0.54
N GLU A 116 21.18 17.51 -1.16
CA GLU A 116 21.26 17.65 -2.62
C GLU A 116 21.18 16.29 -3.32
N HIS A 117 21.89 15.28 -2.79
CA HIS A 117 21.89 13.93 -3.32
C HIS A 117 20.51 13.27 -3.20
N MET A 118 19.84 13.44 -2.05
CA MET A 118 18.50 12.89 -1.83
C MET A 118 17.46 13.55 -2.74
N MET A 119 17.58 14.86 -2.96
CA MET A 119 16.71 15.61 -3.88
C MET A 119 16.90 15.15 -5.32
N GLU A 120 18.14 14.92 -5.76
CA GLU A 120 18.45 14.38 -7.08
C GLU A 120 17.89 12.96 -7.25
N TRP A 121 18.10 12.08 -6.26
CA TRP A 121 17.56 10.71 -6.28
C TRP A 121 16.03 10.69 -6.36
N HIS A 122 15.36 11.56 -5.59
CA HIS A 122 13.89 11.67 -5.62
C HIS A 122 13.38 12.25 -6.94
N GLY A 123 14.20 13.07 -7.61
CA GLY A 123 13.81 13.80 -8.82
C GLY A 123 13.18 15.17 -8.55
N GLY A 124 13.43 15.76 -7.38
CA GLY A 124 12.97 17.11 -7.03
C GLY A 124 12.66 17.30 -5.55
N THR A 125 11.95 18.38 -5.25
CA THR A 125 11.44 18.66 -3.91
C THR A 125 10.32 17.69 -3.53
N PHE A 126 10.21 17.38 -2.24
CA PHE A 126 9.14 16.54 -1.72
C PHE A 126 8.32 17.31 -0.68
N ASP A 127 7.01 17.40 -0.88
CA ASP A 127 6.07 17.88 0.13
C ASP A 127 5.36 16.66 0.77
N PRO A 128 5.69 16.30 2.02
CA PRO A 128 5.09 15.16 2.69
C PRO A 128 3.59 15.30 2.94
N THR A 129 3.05 16.52 2.88
CA THR A 129 1.63 16.80 3.16
C THR A 129 0.77 16.80 1.90
N HIS A 130 1.40 16.78 0.72
CA HIS A 130 0.72 16.88 -0.56
C HIS A 130 0.00 15.58 -0.94
N PHE A 131 -1.27 15.66 -1.29
CA PHE A 131 -2.08 14.52 -1.75
C PHE A 131 -2.78 14.86 -3.06
N GLU A 132 -2.43 14.15 -4.15
CA GLU A 132 -2.98 14.38 -5.49
C GLU A 132 -4.18 13.47 -5.80
N TRP A 133 -5.36 13.93 -5.42
CA TRP A 133 -6.62 13.24 -5.71
C TRP A 133 -6.79 12.78 -7.17
N GLU A 134 -6.53 13.68 -8.11
CA GLU A 134 -6.80 13.43 -9.54
C GLU A 134 -5.92 12.32 -10.09
N ARG A 135 -4.69 12.20 -9.57
CA ARG A 135 -3.76 11.15 -9.95
C ARG A 135 -4.17 9.78 -9.42
N VAL A 136 -4.78 9.74 -8.23
CA VAL A 136 -5.25 8.49 -7.59
C VAL A 136 -6.44 7.87 -8.34
N ASN A 137 -7.24 8.68 -9.04
CA ASN A 137 -8.49 8.27 -9.67
C ASN A 137 -8.42 8.07 -11.20
N GLN A 138 -7.21 7.96 -11.77
CA GLN A 138 -6.98 7.65 -13.18
C GLN A 138 -6.99 6.15 -13.45
#